data_AF-A0A7V4MV11-F1
#
_entry.id   AF-A0A7V4MV11-F1
#
_cell.length_a   1.000
_cell.length_b   1.000
_cell.length_c   1.000
_cell.angle_alpha   90.00
_cell.angle_beta   90.00
_cell.angle_gamma   90.00
#
_symmetry.space_group_name_H-M   'P 1'
#
loop_
_entity.id
_entity.type
_entity.pdbx_description
1 polymer ?
#
loop_
_entity_poly.entity_id
_entity_poly.type
_entity_poly.pdbx_seq_one_letter_code
_entity_poly.pdbx_strand_id
1 'polypeptide(L)'
;MKKIAMLGAGLLIASLFVVIQAWPGLGAGGVAYAAPPEPGSIPLTAADNGRTVVVSPGQVLEVTLDANPSAGYAWQAHAAGGILRQLGASHFKPTTPPIQGRFPALGAPGQVTLRFVALQPGTGTLNLVETRPWEVAGASKRGLSVQVRSEGAIPEDPGDLLAAESSPAEAPADLGATEMLGLPASFNWCDQGGCTPVRDQGSCGSCWAFGTVGPLESALLIQDGIQKNLSEQYLVSCNYSGWSCNGGWWAHDYHWWAIPTGEPGAGARYESDFAYAAANLPCNPPHPAHEALSGWAYVGGWSEVPSVASIKQAIYDHGPVAAAVCVGSAFSSYRGGIFTTNETCSGTVNHAIVLTGWNDADQVWYLRNSWGSGWGEGGTMRIRWGTSMVGFAANYVIYQGNGGGSVPAAPTGLTAQAVGAE
;
A
#
# COMPACT_ATOMS: atom_id res chain seq x y z
N MET A 1 28.02 10.53 79.94
CA MET A 1 27.23 11.11 81.07
C MET A 1 25.92 11.62 80.51
N LYS A 2 24.78 11.48 81.23
CA LYS A 2 23.41 11.98 80.89
C LYS A 2 22.87 11.49 79.51
N LYS A 3 21.71 10.81 79.38
CA LYS A 3 20.30 11.20 79.67
C LYS A 3 19.94 12.53 78.97
N ILE A 4 18.78 12.69 78.32
CA ILE A 4 17.41 12.25 78.67
C ILE A 4 16.65 11.71 77.44
N ALA A 5 15.53 11.00 77.64
CA ALA A 5 14.61 10.52 76.61
C ALA A 5 13.18 11.04 76.86
N MET A 6 12.27 10.95 75.87
CA MET A 6 10.81 10.98 76.11
C MET A 6 10.03 10.19 75.06
N LEU A 7 8.79 9.82 75.41
CA LEU A 7 7.91 8.90 74.66
C LEU A 7 6.89 9.67 73.81
N GLY A 8 6.36 9.02 72.76
CA GLY A 8 5.16 9.43 72.04
C GLY A 8 4.41 8.20 71.53
N ALA A 9 3.14 8.05 71.90
CA ALA A 9 2.34 6.86 71.57
C ALA A 9 1.91 6.85 70.09
N GLY A 10 1.67 5.65 69.55
CA GLY A 10 1.01 5.44 68.25
C GLY A 10 -0.36 4.79 68.42
N LEU A 11 -1.27 4.98 67.46
CA LEU A 11 -2.51 4.21 67.37
C LEU A 11 -3.11 4.24 65.95
N LEU A 12 -3.75 3.13 65.55
CA LEU A 12 -4.77 2.97 64.50
C LEU A 12 -4.57 3.65 63.13
N ILE A 13 -4.17 2.84 62.14
CA ILE A 13 -4.58 3.05 60.75
C ILE A 13 -6.02 2.54 60.59
N ALA A 14 -6.95 3.40 60.17
CA ALA A 14 -8.34 3.03 59.91
C ALA A 14 -8.60 2.93 58.39
N SER A 15 -8.80 1.71 57.88
CA SER A 15 -9.06 1.46 56.46
C SER A 15 -10.48 1.91 56.08
N LEU A 16 -10.61 2.90 55.20
CA LEU A 16 -11.91 3.35 54.71
C LEU A 16 -12.36 2.50 53.51
N PHE A 17 -13.17 1.48 53.77
CA PHE A 17 -13.88 0.73 52.73
C PHE A 17 -14.95 1.62 52.09
N VAL A 18 -14.87 1.82 50.77
CA VAL A 18 -16.01 2.29 49.97
C VAL A 18 -16.68 1.07 49.34
N VAL A 19 -17.92 0.80 49.76
CA VAL A 19 -18.72 -0.31 49.24
C VAL A 19 -19.42 0.14 47.96
N ILE A 20 -19.03 -0.45 46.82
CA ILE A 20 -19.86 -0.47 45.61
C ILE A 20 -20.64 -1.79 45.62
N GLN A 21 -21.97 -1.71 45.62
CA GLN A 21 -22.81 -2.91 45.66
C GLN A 21 -22.84 -3.59 44.29
N ALA A 22 -22.59 -4.89 44.26
CA ALA A 22 -22.83 -5.72 43.08
C ALA A 22 -24.32 -6.07 42.96
N TRP A 23 -24.91 -5.82 41.79
CA TRP A 23 -26.18 -6.44 41.38
C TRP A 23 -25.87 -7.62 40.44
N PRO A 24 -26.36 -8.85 40.74
CA PRO A 24 -26.18 -9.99 39.86
C PRO A 24 -27.32 -10.10 38.84
N GLY A 25 -27.01 -10.32 37.55
CA GLY A 25 -28.04 -10.68 36.58
C GLY A 25 -27.61 -10.68 35.12
N LEU A 26 -27.74 -11.86 34.49
CA LEU A 26 -28.09 -12.07 33.07
C LEU A 26 -27.17 -11.41 32.01
N GLY A 27 -26.29 -12.21 31.40
CA GLY A 27 -25.63 -11.86 30.15
C GLY A 27 -26.50 -12.17 28.92
N ALA A 28 -26.33 -11.38 27.87
CA ALA A 28 -26.77 -11.65 26.50
C ALA A 28 -25.79 -10.95 25.52
N GLY A 29 -25.80 -11.34 24.25
CA GLY A 29 -24.77 -10.92 23.29
C GLY A 29 -24.62 -9.40 23.13
N GLY A 30 -23.38 -8.93 23.11
CA GLY A 30 -23.04 -7.56 22.72
C GLY A 30 -23.28 -7.36 21.22
N VAL A 31 -24.46 -6.86 20.87
CA VAL A 31 -24.76 -6.46 19.48
C VAL A 31 -23.95 -5.21 19.17
N ALA A 32 -22.99 -5.32 18.24
CA ALA A 32 -22.23 -4.19 17.75
C ALA A 32 -23.16 -3.23 16.98
N TYR A 33 -23.50 -2.11 17.61
CA TYR A 33 -24.20 -1.04 16.91
C TYR A 33 -23.27 -0.42 15.87
N ALA A 34 -23.72 -0.40 14.61
CA ALA A 34 -23.19 0.56 13.64
C ALA A 34 -23.42 1.99 14.17
N ALA A 35 -22.58 2.93 13.75
CA ALA A 35 -22.89 4.35 13.94
C ALA A 35 -24.26 4.64 13.29
N PRO A 36 -25.18 5.36 13.97
CA PRO A 36 -26.46 5.69 13.36
C PRO A 36 -26.22 6.58 12.13
N PRO A 37 -26.94 6.36 11.02
CA PRO A 37 -26.81 7.20 9.83
C PRO A 37 -27.09 8.67 10.17
N GLU A 38 -26.19 9.57 9.75
CA GLU A 38 -26.28 11.02 9.98
C GLU A 38 -27.65 11.57 9.51
N PRO A 39 -28.28 12.54 10.22
CA PRO A 39 -29.63 13.00 9.91
C PRO A 39 -29.76 13.59 8.49
N GLY A 40 -30.32 12.80 7.56
CA GLY A 40 -30.45 13.14 6.15
C GLY A 40 -29.76 12.14 5.20
N SER A 41 -28.93 11.25 5.71
CA SER A 41 -28.33 10.17 4.92
C SER A 41 -29.32 9.03 4.63
N ILE A 42 -29.13 8.36 3.49
CA ILE A 42 -29.87 7.18 3.04
C ILE A 42 -28.83 6.05 2.89
N PRO A 43 -28.77 5.09 3.83
CA PRO A 43 -27.82 3.99 3.75
C PRO A 43 -28.20 3.00 2.65
N LEU A 44 -27.20 2.53 1.91
CA LEU A 44 -27.29 1.50 0.88
C LEU A 44 -26.14 0.50 1.03
N THR A 45 -26.40 -0.74 0.63
CA THR A 45 -25.50 -1.89 0.79
C THR A 45 -25.50 -2.74 -0.48
N ALA A 46 -24.66 -3.78 -0.53
CA ALA A 46 -24.71 -4.77 -1.61
C ALA A 46 -26.07 -5.49 -1.74
N ALA A 47 -26.89 -5.52 -0.68
CA ALA A 47 -28.24 -6.09 -0.70
C ALA A 47 -29.28 -5.21 -1.43
N ASP A 48 -28.95 -3.94 -1.70
CA ASP A 48 -29.82 -2.99 -2.42
C ASP A 48 -29.68 -3.09 -3.95
N ASN A 49 -29.08 -4.16 -4.47
CA ASN A 49 -28.88 -4.35 -5.90
C ASN A 49 -30.20 -4.53 -6.66
N GLY A 50 -30.39 -3.73 -7.71
CA GLY A 50 -31.64 -3.60 -8.45
C GLY A 50 -32.71 -2.71 -7.78
N ARG A 51 -32.44 -2.14 -6.60
CA ARG A 51 -33.39 -1.27 -5.88
C ARG A 51 -33.57 0.08 -6.58
N THR A 52 -34.77 0.64 -6.46
CA THR A 52 -35.04 2.05 -6.75
C THR A 52 -35.09 2.85 -5.44
N VAL A 53 -34.37 3.96 -5.40
CA VAL A 53 -34.22 4.83 -4.22
C VAL A 53 -34.65 6.25 -4.59
N VAL A 54 -35.40 6.91 -3.70
CA VAL A 54 -35.81 8.31 -3.85
C VAL A 54 -34.92 9.19 -2.97
N VAL A 55 -34.42 10.30 -3.51
CA VAL A 55 -33.49 11.22 -2.84
C VAL A 55 -34.09 12.63 -2.87
N SER A 56 -34.43 13.15 -1.69
CA SER A 56 -34.89 14.53 -1.50
C SER A 56 -33.71 15.50 -1.49
N PRO A 57 -33.93 16.81 -1.73
CA PRO A 57 -32.90 17.83 -1.60
C PRO A 57 -32.18 17.78 -0.25
N GLY A 58 -30.85 17.89 -0.27
CA GLY A 58 -30.00 17.83 0.93
C GLY A 58 -29.71 16.43 1.48
N GLN A 59 -30.31 15.37 0.91
CA GLN A 59 -30.00 14.00 1.33
C GLN A 59 -28.73 13.45 0.68
N VAL A 60 -27.98 12.64 1.44
CA VAL A 60 -26.75 11.97 1.00
C VAL A 60 -27.02 10.46 0.87
N LEU A 61 -26.80 9.87 -0.30
CA LEU A 61 -26.71 8.42 -0.43
C LEU A 61 -25.40 7.94 0.19
N GLU A 62 -25.45 7.03 1.15
CA GLU A 62 -24.27 6.48 1.78
C GLU A 62 -24.16 4.99 1.47
N VAL A 63 -23.26 4.64 0.54
CA VAL A 63 -23.15 3.29 0.00
C VAL A 63 -21.98 2.57 0.64
N THR A 64 -22.27 1.64 1.54
CA THR A 64 -21.27 0.88 2.30
C THR A 64 -21.16 -0.53 1.74
N LEU A 65 -19.97 -0.85 1.22
CA LEU A 65 -19.68 -2.08 0.46
C LEU A 65 -18.45 -2.77 1.01
N ASP A 66 -18.48 -4.09 1.08
CA ASP A 66 -17.32 -4.89 1.49
C ASP A 66 -16.17 -4.68 0.47
N ALA A 67 -14.99 -4.28 0.95
CA ALA A 67 -13.79 -4.05 0.14
C ALA A 67 -12.60 -4.82 0.70
N ASN A 68 -11.67 -5.21 -0.17
CA ASN A 68 -10.38 -5.77 0.25
C ASN A 68 -9.25 -5.03 -0.53
N PRO A 69 -8.75 -3.90 0.00
CA PRO A 69 -7.74 -3.08 -0.67
C PRO A 69 -6.45 -3.86 -0.98
N SER A 70 -6.07 -4.76 -0.08
CA SER A 70 -4.96 -5.73 -0.18
C SER A 70 -5.26 -6.98 -0.99
N ALA A 71 -6.36 -6.99 -1.73
CA ALA A 71 -6.54 -7.88 -2.86
C ALA A 71 -6.51 -7.09 -4.18
N GLY A 72 -6.12 -5.81 -4.15
CA GLY A 72 -6.06 -4.91 -5.30
C GLY A 72 -7.42 -4.40 -5.79
N TYR A 73 -8.51 -4.79 -5.14
CA TYR A 73 -9.87 -4.47 -5.57
C TYR A 73 -10.33 -3.12 -5.01
N ALA A 74 -10.76 -2.24 -5.92
CA ALA A 74 -11.41 -0.97 -5.62
C ALA A 74 -12.81 -0.93 -6.23
N TRP A 75 -13.74 -0.28 -5.52
CA TRP A 75 -15.09 -0.03 -6.00
C TRP A 75 -15.12 1.23 -6.86
N GLN A 76 -15.28 1.07 -8.17
CA GLN A 76 -15.41 2.17 -9.13
C GLN A 76 -16.88 2.57 -9.30
N ALA A 77 -17.15 3.88 -9.28
CA ALA A 77 -18.49 4.43 -9.37
C ALA A 77 -18.79 5.01 -10.76
N HIS A 78 -19.82 4.49 -11.43
CA HIS A 78 -20.29 4.94 -12.73
C HIS A 78 -21.76 5.41 -12.62
N ALA A 79 -21.93 6.70 -12.36
CA ALA A 79 -23.23 7.37 -12.28
C ALA A 79 -23.80 7.69 -13.69
N ALA A 80 -24.66 6.82 -14.20
CA ALA A 80 -25.35 7.03 -15.46
C ALA A 80 -26.45 8.09 -15.31
N GLY A 81 -26.53 9.01 -16.29
CA GLY A 81 -27.54 10.09 -16.33
C GLY A 81 -27.11 11.43 -15.73
N GLY A 82 -25.92 11.53 -15.13
CA GLY A 82 -25.33 12.82 -14.72
C GLY A 82 -26.08 13.57 -13.60
N ILE A 83 -26.97 12.89 -12.85
CA ILE A 83 -27.71 13.51 -11.74
C ILE A 83 -27.03 13.32 -10.37
N LEU A 84 -26.01 12.46 -10.27
CA LEU A 84 -25.29 12.14 -9.04
C LEU A 84 -23.82 12.58 -9.10
N ARG A 85 -23.27 12.98 -7.95
CA ARG A 85 -21.83 13.23 -7.74
C ARG A 85 -21.38 12.62 -6.41
N GLN A 86 -20.21 11.98 -6.40
CA GLN A 86 -19.57 11.48 -5.18
C GLN A 86 -19.06 12.65 -4.31
N LEU A 87 -19.20 12.55 -3.00
CA LEU A 87 -18.61 13.45 -2.02
C LEU A 87 -17.30 12.85 -1.49
N GLY A 88 -16.19 13.55 -1.74
CA GLY A 88 -14.89 13.24 -1.16
C GLY A 88 -14.28 11.90 -1.59
N ALA A 89 -13.20 11.54 -0.89
CA ALA A 89 -12.58 10.23 -0.99
C ALA A 89 -13.48 9.15 -0.35
N SER A 90 -13.40 7.92 -0.85
CA SER A 90 -14.10 6.78 -0.27
C SER A 90 -13.43 6.35 1.04
N HIS A 91 -14.22 6.22 2.11
CA HIS A 91 -13.67 5.98 3.44
C HIS A 91 -13.60 4.49 3.75
N PHE A 92 -12.42 3.95 4.06
CA PHE A 92 -12.23 2.52 4.35
C PHE A 92 -12.18 2.24 5.86
N LYS A 93 -12.98 1.28 6.31
CA LYS A 93 -13.01 0.77 7.68
C LYS A 93 -12.73 -0.74 7.67
N PRO A 94 -11.57 -1.21 8.17
CA PRO A 94 -11.28 -2.64 8.23
C PRO A 94 -12.28 -3.37 9.14
N THR A 95 -12.72 -4.57 8.73
CA THR A 95 -13.58 -5.43 9.56
C THR A 95 -12.75 -6.20 10.59
N THR A 96 -11.45 -6.39 10.36
CA THR A 96 -10.49 -6.86 11.37
C THR A 96 -10.02 -5.69 12.25
N PRO A 97 -10.42 -5.60 13.53
CA PRO A 97 -10.08 -4.47 14.36
C PRO A 97 -8.67 -4.62 14.98
N PRO A 98 -7.99 -3.52 15.39
CA PRO A 98 -6.58 -3.55 15.79
C PRO A 98 -6.31 -4.40 17.03
N ILE A 99 -5.15 -5.08 17.05
CA ILE A 99 -4.67 -5.84 18.21
C ILE A 99 -3.92 -4.88 19.14
N GLN A 100 -4.17 -4.96 20.46
CA GLN A 100 -3.58 -4.07 21.47
C GLN A 100 -2.09 -3.73 21.20
N GLY A 101 -1.79 -2.46 20.95
CA GLY A 101 -0.43 -1.97 20.74
C GLY A 101 0.17 -2.23 19.35
N ARG A 102 -0.60 -2.72 18.38
CA ARG A 102 -0.21 -2.77 16.95
C ARG A 102 -1.20 -1.97 16.09
N PHE A 103 -0.70 -1.46 14.97
CA PHE A 103 -1.51 -0.82 13.93
C PHE A 103 -2.66 -1.73 13.45
N PRO A 104 -3.77 -1.18 12.91
CA PRO A 104 -4.82 -1.98 12.29
C PRO A 104 -4.22 -2.94 11.24
N ALA A 105 -4.78 -4.15 11.17
CA ALA A 105 -4.18 -5.24 10.41
C ALA A 105 -3.99 -4.85 8.93
N LEU A 106 -2.72 -4.64 8.55
CA LEU A 106 -2.34 -4.28 7.19
C LEU A 106 -2.75 -5.43 6.27
N GLY A 107 -3.73 -5.14 5.41
CA GLY A 107 -4.35 -6.10 4.52
C GLY A 107 -5.54 -6.88 5.07
N ALA A 108 -6.24 -6.33 6.06
CA ALA A 108 -7.58 -6.77 6.40
C ALA A 108 -8.60 -6.43 5.29
N PRO A 109 -9.59 -7.30 5.02
CA PRO A 109 -10.82 -6.85 4.38
C PRO A 109 -11.54 -5.83 5.30
N GLY A 110 -12.49 -5.12 4.73
CA GLY A 110 -13.27 -4.12 5.44
C GLY A 110 -14.51 -3.71 4.67
N GLN A 111 -15.05 -2.55 5.03
CA GLN A 111 -16.07 -1.88 4.25
C GLN A 111 -15.53 -0.55 3.76
N VAL A 112 -15.82 -0.23 2.51
CA VAL A 112 -15.64 1.10 1.94
C VAL A 112 -17.00 1.80 1.91
N THR A 113 -17.04 3.02 2.41
CA THR A 113 -18.22 3.88 2.38
C THR A 113 -18.01 4.96 1.32
N LEU A 114 -18.89 4.98 0.32
CA LEU A 114 -18.93 5.96 -0.76
C LEU A 114 -20.18 6.83 -0.61
N ARG A 115 -19.99 8.14 -0.45
CA ARG A 115 -21.08 9.10 -0.21
C ARG A 115 -21.42 9.82 -1.52
N PHE A 116 -22.69 9.97 -1.87
CA PHE A 116 -23.13 10.66 -3.10
C PHE A 116 -24.27 11.63 -2.82
N VAL A 117 -24.35 12.70 -3.61
CA VAL A 117 -25.47 13.65 -3.61
C VAL A 117 -26.11 13.75 -4.99
N ALA A 118 -27.42 14.00 -5.00
CA ALA A 118 -28.13 14.40 -6.21
C ALA A 118 -27.92 15.90 -6.49
N LEU A 119 -27.54 16.24 -7.72
CA LEU A 119 -27.31 17.63 -8.14
C LEU A 119 -28.55 18.25 -8.81
N GLN A 120 -29.43 17.43 -9.38
CA GLN A 120 -30.59 17.89 -10.15
C GLN A 120 -31.72 16.84 -10.12
N PRO A 121 -33.00 17.26 -10.18
CA PRO A 121 -34.13 16.33 -10.24
C PRO A 121 -34.11 15.49 -11.53
N GLY A 122 -34.51 14.22 -11.42
CA GLY A 122 -34.50 13.28 -12.53
C GLY A 122 -34.30 11.84 -12.07
N THR A 123 -34.09 10.92 -13.03
CA THR A 123 -33.77 9.51 -12.74
C THR A 123 -32.45 9.14 -13.41
N GLY A 124 -31.57 8.48 -12.66
CA GLY A 124 -30.29 7.94 -13.15
C GLY A 124 -29.97 6.60 -12.47
N THR A 125 -28.82 6.02 -12.80
CA THR A 125 -28.39 4.74 -12.23
C THR A 125 -27.00 4.87 -11.66
N LEU A 126 -26.87 4.62 -10.35
CA LEU A 126 -25.57 4.43 -9.71
C LEU A 126 -25.14 2.98 -9.91
N ASN A 127 -24.15 2.77 -10.79
CA ASN A 127 -23.47 1.49 -10.89
C ASN A 127 -22.15 1.58 -10.12
N LEU A 128 -21.90 0.59 -9.27
CA LEU A 128 -20.68 0.42 -8.50
C LEU A 128 -20.12 -0.95 -8.84
N VAL A 129 -18.84 -1.01 -9.22
CA VAL A 129 -18.20 -2.24 -9.72
C VAL A 129 -16.89 -2.46 -8.98
N GLU A 130 -16.74 -3.62 -8.36
CA GLU A 130 -15.49 -4.04 -7.74
C GLU A 130 -14.54 -4.58 -8.82
N THR A 131 -13.43 -3.88 -9.01
CA THR A 131 -12.43 -4.17 -10.06
C THR A 131 -11.02 -3.95 -9.52
N ARG A 132 -10.02 -4.62 -10.10
CA ARG A 132 -8.65 -4.09 -10.05
C ARG A 132 -8.47 -3.10 -11.20
N PRO A 133 -7.90 -1.90 -10.99
CA PRO A 133 -7.62 -0.95 -12.08
C PRO A 133 -6.79 -1.49 -13.25
N TRP A 134 -6.04 -2.58 -13.03
CA TRP A 134 -5.22 -3.27 -14.03
C TRP A 134 -5.82 -4.58 -14.58
N GLU A 135 -7.02 -4.99 -14.14
CA GLU A 135 -7.74 -6.13 -14.74
C GLU A 135 -8.57 -5.68 -15.95
N VAL A 136 -8.46 -6.41 -17.07
CA VAL A 136 -9.21 -6.10 -18.30
C VAL A 136 -10.72 -6.23 -18.05
N ALA A 137 -11.49 -5.28 -18.61
CA ALA A 137 -12.93 -5.13 -18.40
C ALA A 137 -13.70 -6.45 -18.61
N GLY A 138 -14.12 -7.06 -17.51
CA GLY A 138 -14.78 -8.37 -17.47
C GLY A 138 -14.57 -9.12 -16.15
N ALA A 139 -13.42 -8.94 -15.49
CA ALA A 139 -13.08 -9.60 -14.22
C ALA A 139 -13.74 -8.99 -12.96
N SER A 140 -14.94 -8.41 -13.09
CA SER A 140 -15.68 -7.90 -11.92
C SER A 140 -16.07 -9.06 -11.00
N LYS A 141 -15.64 -9.01 -9.74
CA LYS A 141 -16.05 -9.99 -8.72
C LYS A 141 -17.44 -9.67 -8.18
N ARG A 142 -17.77 -8.40 -8.01
CA ARG A 142 -19.01 -7.92 -7.37
C ARG A 142 -19.46 -6.59 -7.99
N GLY A 143 -20.77 -6.38 -8.02
CA GLY A 143 -21.38 -5.17 -8.55
C GLY A 143 -22.69 -4.82 -7.86
N LEU A 144 -22.97 -3.52 -7.78
CA LEU A 144 -24.20 -2.94 -7.24
C LEU A 144 -24.76 -1.95 -8.27
N SER A 145 -26.02 -2.13 -8.68
CA SER A 145 -26.74 -1.21 -9.55
C SER A 145 -28.00 -0.71 -8.86
N VAL A 146 -28.09 0.59 -8.60
CA VAL A 146 -29.23 1.23 -7.91
C VAL A 146 -29.82 2.30 -8.83
N GLN A 147 -31.13 2.24 -9.09
CA GLN A 147 -31.82 3.36 -9.72
C GLN A 147 -32.07 4.45 -8.68
N VAL A 148 -31.68 5.67 -8.99
CA VAL A 148 -31.85 6.83 -8.12
C VAL A 148 -32.77 7.83 -8.79
N ARG A 149 -33.86 8.17 -8.10
CA ARG A 149 -34.80 9.23 -8.47
C ARG A 149 -34.58 10.41 -7.53
N SER A 150 -34.05 11.51 -8.06
CA SER A 150 -33.94 12.77 -7.34
C SER A 150 -35.22 13.60 -7.51
N GLU A 151 -35.71 14.18 -6.42
CA GLU A 151 -36.88 15.08 -6.44
C GLU A 151 -36.50 16.56 -6.37
N GLY A 152 -35.19 16.91 -6.35
CA GLY A 152 -34.74 18.29 -6.48
C GLY A 152 -33.21 18.48 -6.40
N ALA A 153 -32.77 19.66 -6.82
CA ALA A 153 -31.36 20.07 -6.82
C ALA A 153 -30.89 20.54 -5.42
N ILE A 154 -29.59 20.41 -5.17
CA ILE A 154 -28.92 21.08 -4.03
C ILE A 154 -28.38 22.43 -4.54
N PRO A 155 -28.54 23.55 -3.78
CA PRO A 155 -27.92 24.83 -4.11
C PRO A 155 -26.39 24.79 -4.22
N GLU A 156 -25.81 25.78 -4.89
CA GLU A 156 -24.40 25.78 -5.31
C GLU A 156 -23.38 26.08 -4.20
N ASP A 157 -23.04 25.09 -3.35
CA ASP A 157 -21.67 24.81 -2.84
C ASP A 157 -21.63 23.47 -2.05
N PRO A 158 -20.77 22.48 -2.37
CA PRO A 158 -20.58 21.27 -1.56
C PRO A 158 -19.57 21.39 -0.39
N GLY A 159 -18.87 22.51 -0.23
CA GLY A 159 -17.67 22.62 0.62
C GLY A 159 -17.83 22.15 2.07
N ASP A 160 -18.93 22.51 2.73
CA ASP A 160 -19.13 22.25 4.17
C ASP A 160 -19.28 20.77 4.54
N LEU A 161 -19.60 19.88 3.59
CA LEU A 161 -19.82 18.44 3.85
C LEU A 161 -18.51 17.62 3.97
N LEU A 162 -17.35 18.27 3.81
CA LEU A 162 -16.02 17.63 3.79
C LEU A 162 -15.19 17.88 5.06
N ALA A 163 -15.69 18.66 6.02
CA ALA A 163 -14.92 19.16 7.17
C ALA A 163 -15.02 18.33 8.47
N ALA A 164 -15.78 17.23 8.46
CA ALA A 164 -16.03 16.38 9.63
C ALA A 164 -15.26 15.04 9.57
N GLU A 165 -15.19 14.36 10.72
CA GLU A 165 -14.63 13.00 10.94
C GLU A 165 -13.09 12.86 10.87
N SER A 166 -12.42 13.20 11.97
CA SER A 166 -10.98 12.96 12.17
C SER A 166 -10.62 12.39 13.57
N SER A 167 -11.08 11.17 13.90
CA SER A 167 -10.46 10.31 14.95
C SER A 167 -10.93 8.83 14.91
N PRO A 168 -10.08 7.84 15.29
CA PRO A 168 -10.42 6.40 15.22
C PRO A 168 -10.57 5.66 16.56
N ALA A 169 -11.26 4.50 16.52
CA ALA A 169 -11.25 3.39 17.50
C ALA A 169 -11.63 2.07 16.76
N GLU A 170 -11.00 0.89 16.89
CA GLU A 170 -10.62 0.05 18.07
C GLU A 170 -11.84 -0.71 18.66
N ALA A 171 -11.87 -2.03 18.98
CA ALA A 171 -11.08 -3.23 18.62
C ALA A 171 -11.94 -4.56 18.69
N PRO A 172 -11.43 -5.81 18.87
CA PRO A 172 -11.77 -7.01 18.06
C PRO A 172 -12.85 -7.94 18.71
N ALA A 173 -13.26 -9.12 18.20
CA ALA A 173 -12.80 -10.09 17.18
C ALA A 173 -14.04 -10.80 16.51
N ASP A 174 -14.12 -12.01 15.90
CA ASP A 174 -13.23 -13.20 15.73
C ASP A 174 -13.79 -14.18 14.63
N LEU A 175 -13.07 -15.30 14.36
CA LEU A 175 -13.47 -16.60 13.76
C LEU A 175 -13.70 -16.81 12.23
N GLY A 176 -12.98 -17.82 11.70
CA GLY A 176 -13.52 -18.80 10.71
C GLY A 176 -13.03 -18.69 9.26
N ALA A 177 -12.13 -19.58 8.83
CA ALA A 177 -11.58 -19.59 7.47
C ALA A 177 -12.29 -20.58 6.51
N THR A 178 -12.48 -20.15 5.24
CA THR A 178 -12.72 -21.04 4.08
C THR A 178 -12.03 -20.43 2.85
N GLU A 179 -11.36 -21.28 2.06
CA GLU A 179 -10.57 -21.03 0.84
C GLU A 179 -10.89 -19.77 -0.02
N MET A 180 -9.85 -19.00 -0.33
CA MET A 180 -9.89 -17.84 -1.24
C MET A 180 -9.40 -18.18 -2.67
N LEU A 181 -9.89 -17.47 -3.68
CA LEU A 181 -9.27 -17.42 -5.01
C LEU A 181 -7.88 -16.77 -4.90
N GLY A 182 -6.83 -17.60 -4.88
CA GLY A 182 -5.45 -17.18 -4.64
C GLY A 182 -4.75 -16.49 -5.81
N LEU A 183 -3.54 -16.03 -5.53
CA LEU A 183 -2.59 -15.48 -6.51
C LEU A 183 -2.12 -16.56 -7.50
N PRO A 184 -1.69 -16.18 -8.72
CA PRO A 184 -1.14 -17.14 -9.69
C PRO A 184 0.13 -17.84 -9.15
N ALA A 185 0.33 -19.11 -9.50
CA ALA A 185 1.46 -19.91 -9.02
C ALA A 185 2.84 -19.42 -9.53
N SER A 186 2.87 -18.59 -10.57
CA SER A 186 4.05 -17.85 -11.00
C SER A 186 3.62 -16.53 -11.62
N PHE A 187 4.38 -15.46 -11.36
CA PHE A 187 4.13 -14.12 -11.90
C PHE A 187 5.42 -13.30 -11.85
N ASN A 188 5.63 -12.41 -12.82
CA ASN A 188 6.80 -11.53 -12.88
C ASN A 188 6.48 -10.29 -13.71
N TRP A 189 6.58 -9.11 -13.11
CA TRP A 189 6.33 -7.84 -13.81
C TRP A 189 7.23 -7.62 -15.01
N CYS A 190 8.47 -8.12 -15.00
CA CYS A 190 9.37 -7.94 -16.13
C CYS A 190 8.88 -8.67 -17.39
N ASP A 191 8.25 -9.84 -17.22
CA ASP A 191 7.63 -10.59 -18.31
C ASP A 191 6.29 -9.96 -18.76
N GLN A 192 5.71 -9.08 -17.95
CA GLN A 192 4.57 -8.23 -18.30
C GLN A 192 4.98 -6.85 -18.86
N GLY A 193 6.28 -6.58 -19.04
CA GLY A 193 6.79 -5.28 -19.48
C GLY A 193 6.86 -4.19 -18.40
N GLY A 194 6.51 -4.49 -17.15
CA GLY A 194 6.52 -3.58 -16.00
C GLY A 194 7.87 -3.42 -15.30
N CYS A 195 9.00 -3.58 -16.01
CA CYS A 195 10.35 -3.40 -15.47
C CYS A 195 11.20 -2.51 -16.38
N THR A 196 11.89 -1.53 -15.79
CA THR A 196 12.90 -0.72 -16.47
C THR A 196 14.25 -1.45 -16.60
N PRO A 197 15.18 -1.00 -17.48
CA PRO A 197 16.49 -1.63 -17.67
C PRO A 197 17.34 -1.70 -16.39
N VAL A 198 18.15 -2.76 -16.25
CA VAL A 198 19.05 -2.93 -15.10
C VAL A 198 20.07 -1.78 -15.01
N ARG A 199 20.30 -1.29 -13.79
CA ARG A 199 21.27 -0.23 -13.46
C ARG A 199 22.54 -0.80 -12.82
N ASP A 200 23.57 0.02 -12.70
CA ASP A 200 24.82 -0.30 -12.02
C ASP A 200 25.23 0.80 -11.03
N GLN A 201 25.35 0.45 -9.75
CA GLN A 201 25.85 1.32 -8.68
C GLN A 201 27.39 1.44 -8.65
N GLY A 202 28.09 0.59 -9.41
CA GLY A 202 29.54 0.51 -9.42
C GLY A 202 30.13 0.34 -8.01
N SER A 203 31.10 1.19 -7.65
CA SER A 203 31.80 1.15 -6.36
C SER A 203 31.09 1.87 -5.20
N CYS A 204 29.88 2.40 -5.40
CA CYS A 204 29.14 3.17 -4.41
C CYS A 204 28.14 2.28 -3.64
N GLY A 205 28.08 2.42 -2.31
CA GLY A 205 27.09 1.75 -1.44
C GLY A 205 25.67 2.33 -1.53
N SER A 206 25.23 2.79 -2.70
CA SER A 206 23.92 3.43 -2.92
C SER A 206 22.82 2.47 -3.42
N CYS A 207 22.91 1.18 -3.12
CA CYS A 207 21.84 0.21 -3.44
C CYS A 207 20.49 0.62 -2.85
N TRP A 208 20.48 1.32 -1.71
CA TRP A 208 19.29 1.93 -1.11
C TRP A 208 18.60 2.95 -2.03
N ALA A 209 19.36 3.69 -2.85
CA ALA A 209 18.83 4.65 -3.83
C ALA A 209 18.24 3.91 -5.04
N PHE A 210 18.95 2.92 -5.61
CA PHE A 210 18.43 2.07 -6.69
C PHE A 210 17.17 1.28 -6.27
N GLY A 211 17.16 0.75 -5.04
CA GLY A 211 15.99 0.11 -4.44
C GLY A 211 14.83 1.08 -4.18
N THR A 212 15.10 2.37 -3.95
CA THR A 212 14.07 3.41 -3.83
C THR A 212 13.52 3.83 -5.20
N VAL A 213 14.38 3.95 -6.22
CA VAL A 213 14.02 4.38 -7.57
C VAL A 213 13.28 3.29 -8.36
N GLY A 214 13.76 2.04 -8.32
CA GLY A 214 13.25 0.94 -9.14
C GLY A 214 11.74 0.70 -9.05
N PRO A 215 11.11 0.69 -7.85
CA PRO A 215 9.66 0.58 -7.71
C PRO A 215 8.89 1.75 -8.33
N LEU A 216 9.37 3.00 -8.19
CA LEU A 216 8.74 4.18 -8.78
C LEU A 216 8.88 4.17 -10.31
N GLU A 217 10.07 3.88 -10.85
CA GLU A 217 10.28 3.67 -12.29
C GLU A 217 9.34 2.60 -12.86
N SER A 218 9.11 1.52 -12.10
CA SER A 218 8.22 0.43 -12.51
C SER A 218 6.75 0.85 -12.42
N ALA A 219 6.34 1.57 -11.37
CA ALA A 219 4.98 2.10 -11.22
C ALA A 219 4.61 3.11 -12.31
N LEU A 220 5.54 3.98 -12.71
CA LEU A 220 5.41 4.88 -13.85
C LEU A 220 5.21 4.12 -15.17
N LEU A 221 6.00 3.08 -15.40
CA LEU A 221 5.90 2.23 -16.59
C LEU A 221 4.61 1.40 -16.62
N ILE A 222 4.12 0.93 -15.46
CA ILE A 222 2.89 0.14 -15.34
C ILE A 222 1.62 1.00 -15.47
N GLN A 223 1.58 2.20 -14.85
CA GLN A 223 0.37 3.04 -14.84
C GLN A 223 0.28 3.98 -16.06
N ASP A 224 1.35 4.73 -16.35
CA ASP A 224 1.35 5.72 -17.43
C ASP A 224 1.83 5.13 -18.77
N GLY A 225 2.39 3.90 -18.78
CA GLY A 225 2.95 3.26 -19.97
C GLY A 225 4.29 3.83 -20.43
N ILE A 226 4.93 4.69 -19.63
CA ILE A 226 6.14 5.45 -20.02
C ILE A 226 7.32 5.05 -19.14
N GLN A 227 8.38 4.55 -19.77
CA GLN A 227 9.67 4.37 -19.10
C GLN A 227 10.30 5.74 -18.82
N LYS A 228 10.31 6.15 -17.55
CA LYS A 228 11.14 7.27 -17.06
C LYS A 228 12.54 6.77 -16.65
N ASN A 229 13.48 7.70 -16.58
CA ASN A 229 14.87 7.47 -16.18
C ASN A 229 15.19 8.41 -15.01
N LEU A 230 15.07 7.92 -13.78
CA LEU A 230 15.16 8.73 -12.58
C LEU A 230 16.59 8.74 -12.02
N SER A 231 16.95 9.80 -11.30
CA SER A 231 18.30 9.97 -10.72
C SER A 231 18.41 9.34 -9.32
N GLU A 232 19.22 8.29 -9.19
CA GLU A 232 19.70 7.86 -7.88
C GLU A 232 20.70 8.86 -7.25
N GLN A 233 21.39 9.67 -8.07
CA GLN A 233 22.38 10.64 -7.57
C GLN A 233 21.73 11.74 -6.73
N TYR A 234 20.53 12.21 -7.12
CA TYR A 234 19.75 13.15 -6.32
C TYR A 234 19.52 12.63 -4.90
N LEU A 235 19.15 11.36 -4.74
CA LEU A 235 19.00 10.74 -3.42
C LEU A 235 20.35 10.70 -2.67
N VAL A 236 21.41 10.22 -3.32
CA VAL A 236 22.77 10.14 -2.73
C VAL A 236 23.31 11.50 -2.27
N SER A 237 23.01 12.57 -2.99
CA SER A 237 23.63 13.89 -2.81
C SER A 237 22.76 14.92 -2.06
N CYS A 238 21.43 14.80 -2.10
CA CYS A 238 20.51 15.80 -1.55
C CYS A 238 19.71 15.33 -0.32
N ASN A 239 19.86 14.08 0.14
CA ASN A 239 19.19 13.64 1.37
C ASN A 239 19.74 14.36 2.62
N TYR A 240 18.86 14.67 3.57
CA TYR A 240 19.23 15.15 4.91
C TYR A 240 19.37 14.02 5.94
N SER A 241 19.17 12.76 5.52
CA SER A 241 19.29 11.55 6.37
C SER A 241 20.74 11.18 6.72
N GLY A 242 21.72 11.82 6.09
CA GLY A 242 23.15 11.48 6.22
C GLY A 242 23.56 10.23 5.42
N TRP A 243 22.70 9.76 4.51
CA TRP A 243 22.95 8.61 3.64
C TRP A 243 23.83 8.98 2.46
N SER A 244 24.58 8.02 1.92
CA SER A 244 25.66 8.28 0.95
C SER A 244 26.11 6.97 0.27
N CYS A 245 27.25 6.99 -0.44
CA CYS A 245 27.95 5.77 -0.85
C CYS A 245 28.47 4.92 0.33
N ASN A 246 28.35 5.36 1.60
CA ASN A 246 28.61 4.53 2.77
C ASN A 246 27.37 3.72 3.24
N GLY A 247 26.24 3.85 2.54
CA GLY A 247 24.97 3.21 2.88
C GLY A 247 23.83 4.19 3.16
N GLY A 248 22.64 3.64 3.36
CA GLY A 248 21.39 4.36 3.55
C GLY A 248 20.20 3.41 3.62
N TRP A 249 18.98 3.94 3.61
CA TRP A 249 17.74 3.16 3.68
C TRP A 249 16.67 3.71 2.72
N TRP A 250 15.44 3.23 2.84
CA TRP A 250 14.33 3.63 1.96
C TRP A 250 14.12 5.15 1.95
N ALA A 251 14.19 5.74 0.77
CA ALA A 251 14.20 7.19 0.57
C ALA A 251 12.95 7.69 -0.19
N HIS A 252 11.87 6.91 -0.19
CA HIS A 252 10.62 7.22 -0.91
C HIS A 252 9.98 8.55 -0.47
N ASP A 253 10.24 9.02 0.75
CA ASP A 253 9.78 10.32 1.24
C ASP A 253 10.28 11.50 0.40
N TYR A 254 11.51 11.43 -0.15
CA TYR A 254 12.06 12.45 -1.07
C TYR A 254 11.34 12.46 -2.43
N HIS A 255 10.67 11.37 -2.77
CA HIS A 255 9.78 11.28 -3.93
C HIS A 255 8.31 11.61 -3.60
N TRP A 256 7.97 11.91 -2.34
CA TRP A 256 6.58 12.14 -1.89
C TRP A 256 6.36 13.53 -1.29
N TRP A 257 7.06 13.88 -0.21
CA TRP A 257 6.82 15.10 0.58
C TRP A 257 8.09 15.81 1.08
N ALA A 258 9.22 15.10 1.18
CA ALA A 258 10.46 15.65 1.73
C ALA A 258 11.16 16.54 0.69
N ILE A 259 11.39 17.81 1.05
CA ILE A 259 12.04 18.82 0.21
C ILE A 259 13.41 19.15 0.81
N PRO A 260 14.53 18.78 0.16
CA PRO A 260 15.86 19.21 0.57
C PRO A 260 16.04 20.73 0.53
N THR A 261 16.92 21.27 1.38
CA THR A 261 17.18 22.72 1.47
C THR A 261 17.65 23.30 0.13
N GLY A 262 16.82 24.15 -0.47
CA GLY A 262 17.09 24.82 -1.75
C GLY A 262 16.43 24.16 -2.97
N GLU A 263 15.85 22.96 -2.83
CA GLU A 263 15.08 22.32 -3.90
C GLU A 263 13.70 23.00 -4.10
N PRO A 264 13.16 23.00 -5.34
CA PRO A 264 11.88 23.66 -5.64
C PRO A 264 10.64 22.85 -5.23
N GLY A 265 10.81 21.57 -4.86
CA GLY A 265 9.72 20.68 -4.47
C GLY A 265 10.17 19.25 -4.20
N ALA A 266 9.29 18.44 -3.60
CA ALA A 266 9.49 16.99 -3.46
C ALA A 266 9.25 16.28 -4.81
N GLY A 267 9.72 15.05 -4.95
CA GLY A 267 9.58 14.25 -6.17
C GLY A 267 10.91 13.71 -6.68
N ALA A 268 10.86 12.76 -7.61
CA ALA A 268 12.05 12.30 -8.33
C ALA A 268 12.56 13.36 -9.32
N ARG A 269 13.87 13.36 -9.50
CA ARG A 269 14.59 14.09 -10.57
C ARG A 269 14.90 13.11 -11.69
N TYR A 270 15.08 13.60 -12.93
CA TYR A 270 15.58 12.72 -13.99
C TYR A 270 17.10 12.59 -13.93
N GLU A 271 17.60 11.45 -14.40
CA GLU A 271 19.04 11.18 -14.59
C GLU A 271 19.70 12.18 -15.56
N SER A 272 18.92 12.85 -16.43
CA SER A 272 19.38 13.97 -17.26
C SER A 272 19.74 15.23 -16.46
N ASP A 273 19.15 15.40 -15.28
CA ASP A 273 19.25 16.63 -14.49
C ASP A 273 20.36 16.51 -13.44
N PHE A 274 20.57 15.30 -12.91
CA PHE A 274 21.67 14.96 -12.01
C PHE A 274 22.13 13.52 -12.29
N ALA A 275 23.07 13.36 -13.21
CA ALA A 275 23.55 12.05 -13.65
C ALA A 275 24.33 11.28 -12.57
N TYR A 276 24.21 9.96 -12.58
CA TYR A 276 24.84 9.07 -11.60
C TYR A 276 26.36 8.98 -11.77
N ALA A 277 27.08 9.33 -10.70
CA ALA A 277 28.54 9.42 -10.67
C ALA A 277 29.21 8.36 -9.78
N ALA A 278 28.44 7.45 -9.18
CA ALA A 278 28.91 6.47 -8.18
C ALA A 278 29.77 7.11 -7.04
N ALA A 279 29.43 8.35 -6.64
CA ALA A 279 30.24 9.15 -5.74
C ALA A 279 29.39 10.05 -4.82
N ASN A 280 29.99 10.44 -3.69
CA ASN A 280 29.44 11.45 -2.77
C ASN A 280 29.65 12.85 -3.34
N LEU A 281 28.77 13.29 -4.25
CA LEU A 281 28.76 14.66 -4.76
C LEU A 281 27.95 15.57 -3.82
N PRO A 282 28.27 16.87 -3.70
CA PRO A 282 27.38 17.84 -3.05
C PRO A 282 26.08 18.00 -3.84
N CYS A 283 24.97 18.29 -3.14
CA CYS A 283 23.65 18.44 -3.78
C CYS A 283 23.65 19.46 -4.93
N ASN A 284 24.10 20.70 -4.71
CA ASN A 284 24.05 21.81 -5.67
C ASN A 284 22.62 22.13 -6.21
N PRO A 285 21.62 22.36 -5.34
CA PRO A 285 20.25 22.67 -5.77
C PRO A 285 20.16 23.98 -6.58
N PRO A 286 19.11 24.21 -7.39
CA PRO A 286 17.89 23.40 -7.50
C PRO A 286 17.87 22.40 -8.67
N HIS A 287 17.19 21.27 -8.49
CA HIS A 287 16.88 20.30 -9.56
C HIS A 287 15.37 20.27 -9.83
N PRO A 288 14.90 20.18 -11.09
CA PRO A 288 13.47 20.14 -11.40
C PRO A 288 12.79 18.85 -10.90
N ALA A 289 11.74 18.97 -10.09
CA ALA A 289 10.89 17.83 -9.73
C ALA A 289 9.97 17.46 -10.91
N HIS A 290 9.90 16.18 -11.27
CA HIS A 290 9.04 15.70 -12.38
C HIS A 290 7.97 14.71 -11.94
N GLU A 291 8.34 13.70 -11.15
CA GLU A 291 7.44 12.61 -10.73
C GLU A 291 7.26 12.62 -9.23
N ALA A 292 6.03 12.41 -8.74
CA ALA A 292 5.74 12.34 -7.31
C ALA A 292 4.94 11.08 -6.96
N LEU A 293 5.26 10.50 -5.82
CA LEU A 293 4.44 9.50 -5.14
C LEU A 293 3.29 10.17 -4.40
N SER A 294 2.17 9.45 -4.26
CA SER A 294 1.08 9.79 -3.33
C SER A 294 1.25 9.14 -1.94
N GLY A 295 2.19 8.20 -1.81
CA GLY A 295 2.54 7.50 -0.58
C GLY A 295 3.49 6.33 -0.82
N TRP A 296 3.88 5.66 0.26
CA TRP A 296 4.57 4.36 0.26
C TRP A 296 4.31 3.66 1.60
N ALA A 297 4.44 2.33 1.66
CA ALA A 297 4.25 1.58 2.89
C ALA A 297 5.03 0.26 2.93
N TYR A 298 5.40 -0.17 4.13
CA TYR A 298 5.95 -1.51 4.36
C TYR A 298 4.87 -2.59 4.18
N VAL A 299 5.26 -3.73 3.62
CA VAL A 299 4.44 -4.95 3.49
C VAL A 299 4.21 -5.64 4.85
N GLY A 300 5.02 -5.30 5.85
CA GLY A 300 4.92 -5.74 7.23
C GLY A 300 5.68 -4.77 8.14
N GLY A 301 6.43 -5.27 9.12
CA GLY A 301 7.34 -4.44 9.92
C GLY A 301 8.58 -3.95 9.15
N TRP A 302 9.12 -2.80 9.57
CA TRP A 302 10.35 -2.21 9.02
C TRP A 302 11.64 -2.99 9.36
N SER A 303 11.55 -3.97 10.27
CA SER A 303 12.68 -4.71 10.83
C SER A 303 12.50 -6.24 10.79
N GLU A 304 11.65 -6.74 9.89
CA GLU A 304 11.36 -8.17 9.72
C GLU A 304 11.32 -8.55 8.22
N VAL A 305 11.22 -9.86 7.93
CA VAL A 305 10.83 -10.35 6.61
C VAL A 305 9.32 -10.64 6.66
N PRO A 306 8.47 -9.90 5.92
CA PRO A 306 7.03 -10.18 5.87
C PRO A 306 6.73 -11.55 5.24
N SER A 307 5.49 -12.04 5.40
CA SER A 307 5.14 -13.36 4.89
C SER A 307 5.27 -13.45 3.36
N VAL A 308 5.59 -14.64 2.84
CA VAL A 308 5.66 -14.89 1.39
C VAL A 308 4.33 -14.52 0.72
N ALA A 309 3.19 -14.80 1.33
CA ALA A 309 1.89 -14.39 0.79
C ALA A 309 1.76 -12.85 0.72
N SER A 310 2.16 -12.15 1.77
CA SER A 310 2.12 -10.68 1.84
C SER A 310 3.01 -10.02 0.78
N ILE A 311 4.23 -10.52 0.58
CA ILE A 311 5.17 -9.98 -0.43
C ILE A 311 4.65 -10.25 -1.85
N LYS A 312 4.12 -11.45 -2.15
CA LYS A 312 3.47 -11.73 -3.45
C LYS A 312 2.28 -10.80 -3.71
N GLN A 313 1.44 -10.60 -2.70
CA GLN A 313 0.24 -9.77 -2.80
C GLN A 313 0.61 -8.30 -3.07
N ALA A 314 1.59 -7.75 -2.34
CA ALA A 314 2.10 -6.42 -2.58
C ALA A 314 2.75 -6.26 -3.97
N ILE A 315 3.51 -7.27 -4.43
CA ILE A 315 4.03 -7.28 -5.81
C ILE A 315 2.88 -7.23 -6.81
N TYR A 316 1.84 -8.05 -6.63
CA TYR A 316 0.72 -8.15 -7.57
C TYR A 316 -0.16 -6.87 -7.61
N ASP A 317 -0.36 -6.21 -6.47
CA ASP A 317 -1.26 -5.07 -6.35
C ASP A 317 -0.60 -3.70 -6.55
N HIS A 318 0.74 -3.59 -6.39
CA HIS A 318 1.44 -2.30 -6.37
C HIS A 318 2.68 -2.21 -7.28
N GLY A 319 2.98 -3.26 -8.06
CA GLY A 319 4.19 -3.30 -8.89
C GLY A 319 5.39 -3.92 -8.15
N PRO A 320 6.57 -3.95 -8.77
CA PRO A 320 7.80 -4.44 -8.13
C PRO A 320 8.10 -3.72 -6.81
N VAL A 321 8.38 -4.50 -5.75
CA VAL A 321 8.58 -3.97 -4.38
C VAL A 321 10.05 -3.79 -4.05
N ALA A 322 10.39 -2.74 -3.30
CA ALA A 322 11.70 -2.62 -2.66
C ALA A 322 11.82 -3.68 -1.55
N ALA A 323 12.98 -4.31 -1.41
CA ALA A 323 13.29 -5.15 -0.26
C ALA A 323 14.81 -5.25 -0.03
N ALA A 324 15.20 -5.64 1.17
CA ALA A 324 16.59 -5.90 1.50
C ALA A 324 16.92 -7.41 1.57
N VAL A 325 18.21 -7.71 1.50
CA VAL A 325 18.78 -9.07 1.46
C VAL A 325 20.19 -9.08 2.07
N CYS A 326 20.64 -10.24 2.53
CA CYS A 326 22.04 -10.47 2.92
C CYS A 326 22.89 -10.91 1.73
N VAL A 327 23.94 -10.15 1.47
CA VAL A 327 24.97 -10.42 0.46
C VAL A 327 26.23 -10.91 1.14
N GLY A 328 26.73 -12.05 0.67
CA GLY A 328 28.07 -12.55 0.93
C GLY A 328 28.79 -12.90 -0.38
N SER A 329 29.77 -13.79 -0.30
CA SER A 329 30.63 -14.14 -1.42
C SER A 329 29.96 -15.02 -2.48
N ALA A 330 28.99 -15.87 -2.10
CA ALA A 330 28.23 -16.68 -3.05
C ALA A 330 27.22 -15.82 -3.82
N PHE A 331 26.54 -14.89 -3.15
CA PHE A 331 25.64 -13.93 -3.81
C PHE A 331 26.42 -13.05 -4.80
N SER A 332 27.58 -12.53 -4.38
CA SER A 332 28.45 -11.71 -5.24
C SER A 332 28.97 -12.47 -6.46
N SER A 333 29.26 -13.78 -6.31
CA SER A 333 29.77 -14.65 -7.38
C SER A 333 28.68 -15.36 -8.20
N TYR A 334 27.40 -15.09 -7.96
CA TYR A 334 26.28 -15.68 -8.70
C TYR A 334 26.33 -15.39 -10.21
N ARG A 335 26.01 -16.42 -11.03
CA ARG A 335 26.01 -16.37 -12.51
C ARG A 335 24.79 -17.04 -13.16
N GLY A 336 23.84 -17.55 -12.38
CA GLY A 336 22.64 -18.21 -12.88
C GLY A 336 22.18 -19.41 -12.05
N GLY A 337 20.98 -19.92 -12.38
CA GLY A 337 20.29 -20.97 -11.62
C GLY A 337 19.54 -20.44 -10.40
N ILE A 338 18.99 -21.33 -9.58
CA ILE A 338 18.30 -20.94 -8.35
C ILE A 338 19.32 -20.75 -7.22
N PHE A 339 19.41 -19.53 -6.70
CA PHE A 339 20.25 -19.20 -5.56
C PHE A 339 19.62 -19.72 -4.25
N THR A 340 20.37 -20.57 -3.55
CA THR A 340 19.94 -21.25 -2.31
C THR A 340 20.92 -21.10 -1.14
N THR A 341 22.12 -20.55 -1.37
CA THR A 341 23.13 -20.34 -0.33
C THR A 341 22.66 -19.28 0.67
N ASN A 342 22.43 -19.69 1.92
CA ASN A 342 21.92 -18.81 2.97
C ASN A 342 23.05 -17.95 3.56
N GLU A 343 23.26 -16.77 2.97
CA GLU A 343 24.29 -15.81 3.38
C GLU A 343 23.93 -15.14 4.71
N THR A 344 24.90 -15.03 5.62
CA THR A 344 24.71 -14.43 6.95
C THR A 344 25.36 -13.06 7.04
N CYS A 345 24.57 -12.00 7.24
CA CYS A 345 25.12 -10.71 7.65
C CYS A 345 25.55 -10.72 9.12
N SER A 346 26.62 -9.99 9.43
CA SER A 346 27.06 -9.76 10.82
C SER A 346 26.25 -8.65 11.50
N GLY A 347 24.93 -8.85 11.64
CA GLY A 347 24.00 -7.85 12.18
C GLY A 347 22.77 -7.68 11.28
N THR A 348 22.54 -6.45 10.80
CA THR A 348 21.47 -6.14 9.85
C THR A 348 21.79 -6.60 8.43
N VAL A 349 20.76 -6.72 7.60
CA VAL A 349 20.91 -6.81 6.13
C VAL A 349 21.79 -5.69 5.57
N ASN A 350 22.51 -5.98 4.48
CA ASN A 350 23.57 -5.12 3.95
C ASN A 350 23.37 -4.69 2.49
N HIS A 351 22.31 -5.13 1.81
CA HIS A 351 22.03 -4.78 0.42
C HIS A 351 20.53 -4.60 0.17
N ALA A 352 20.20 -3.69 -0.74
CA ALA A 352 18.84 -3.38 -1.17
C ALA A 352 18.64 -3.76 -2.64
N ILE A 353 17.49 -4.34 -2.95
CA ILE A 353 17.13 -4.96 -4.23
C ILE A 353 15.65 -4.67 -4.55
N VAL A 354 15.19 -5.08 -5.73
CA VAL A 354 13.77 -5.04 -6.10
C VAL A 354 13.27 -6.46 -6.37
N LEU A 355 12.13 -6.84 -5.79
CA LEU A 355 11.45 -8.11 -6.08
C LEU A 355 10.34 -7.86 -7.11
N THR A 356 10.43 -8.52 -8.26
CA THR A 356 9.56 -8.28 -9.42
C THR A 356 8.48 -9.35 -9.60
N GLY A 357 8.58 -10.46 -8.87
CA GLY A 357 7.72 -11.63 -9.04
C GLY A 357 8.13 -12.85 -8.22
N TRP A 358 7.45 -13.97 -8.44
CA TRP A 358 7.70 -15.27 -7.80
C TRP A 358 7.37 -16.45 -8.72
N ASN A 359 7.84 -17.64 -8.34
CA ASN A 359 7.43 -18.94 -8.90
C ASN A 359 7.37 -20.00 -7.78
N ASP A 360 6.22 -20.66 -7.65
CA ASP A 360 5.89 -21.54 -6.52
C ASP A 360 6.32 -22.99 -6.69
N ALA A 361 6.55 -23.44 -7.93
CA ALA A 361 7.13 -24.76 -8.18
C ALA A 361 8.61 -24.79 -7.76
N ASP A 362 9.34 -23.72 -8.08
CA ASP A 362 10.76 -23.54 -7.72
C ASP A 362 10.96 -22.93 -6.32
N GLN A 363 9.91 -22.38 -5.72
CA GLN A 363 9.91 -21.64 -4.45
C GLN A 363 10.80 -20.39 -4.43
N VAL A 364 10.80 -19.63 -5.52
CA VAL A 364 11.69 -18.48 -5.74
C VAL A 364 10.97 -17.15 -5.82
N TRP A 365 11.69 -16.09 -5.48
CA TRP A 365 11.46 -14.74 -5.97
C TRP A 365 12.24 -14.50 -7.27
N TYR A 366 11.68 -13.68 -8.16
CA TYR A 366 12.44 -12.98 -9.18
C TYR A 366 12.97 -11.67 -8.58
N LEU A 367 14.30 -11.54 -8.53
CA LEU A 367 15.03 -10.42 -7.96
C LEU A 367 15.74 -9.64 -9.08
N ARG A 368 15.55 -8.32 -9.12
CA ARG A 368 16.32 -7.37 -9.94
C ARG A 368 17.36 -6.68 -9.06
N ASN A 369 18.61 -6.66 -9.52
CA ASN A 369 19.76 -6.12 -8.80
C ASN A 369 20.28 -4.82 -9.46
N SER A 370 21.23 -4.15 -8.80
CA SER A 370 21.82 -2.87 -9.19
C SER A 370 23.33 -2.95 -9.47
N TRP A 371 23.82 -4.09 -9.99
CA TRP A 371 25.25 -4.34 -10.32
C TRP A 371 25.49 -4.58 -11.82
N GLY A 372 24.68 -3.92 -12.66
CA GLY A 372 24.73 -4.03 -14.11
C GLY A 372 24.18 -5.36 -14.65
N SER A 373 23.91 -5.39 -15.97
CA SER A 373 23.38 -6.57 -16.65
C SER A 373 24.39 -7.71 -16.81
N GLY A 374 25.68 -7.47 -16.52
CA GLY A 374 26.74 -8.48 -16.54
C GLY A 374 26.80 -9.37 -15.30
N TRP A 375 26.05 -9.06 -14.23
CA TRP A 375 25.93 -9.89 -13.04
C TRP A 375 24.70 -10.82 -13.12
N GLY A 376 24.82 -12.04 -12.61
CA GLY A 376 23.70 -12.97 -12.53
C GLY A 376 23.04 -13.30 -13.87
N GLU A 377 21.71 -13.42 -13.88
CA GLU A 377 20.89 -13.70 -15.06
C GLU A 377 20.49 -12.37 -15.71
N GLY A 378 21.42 -11.73 -16.42
CA GLY A 378 21.17 -10.45 -17.11
C GLY A 378 20.95 -9.25 -16.18
N GLY A 379 21.49 -9.30 -14.95
CA GLY A 379 21.23 -8.35 -13.87
C GLY A 379 20.13 -8.79 -12.90
N THR A 380 19.55 -9.98 -13.10
CA THR A 380 18.53 -10.58 -12.24
C THR A 380 19.03 -11.84 -11.54
N MET A 381 18.25 -12.35 -10.58
CA MET A 381 18.50 -13.59 -9.87
C MET A 381 17.16 -14.27 -9.53
N ARG A 382 17.12 -15.60 -9.67
CA ARG A 382 16.09 -16.43 -9.03
C ARG A 382 16.60 -16.87 -7.67
N ILE A 383 16.00 -16.39 -6.58
CA ILE A 383 16.43 -16.67 -5.20
C ILE A 383 15.32 -17.36 -4.42
N ARG A 384 15.63 -18.45 -3.72
CA ARG A 384 14.63 -19.17 -2.93
C ARG A 384 14.12 -18.30 -1.78
N TRP A 385 12.81 -18.29 -1.53
CA TRP A 385 12.28 -17.54 -0.39
C TRP A 385 12.79 -18.12 0.95
N GLY A 386 13.06 -17.23 1.92
CA GLY A 386 13.70 -17.60 3.18
C GLY A 386 15.23 -17.73 3.12
N THR A 387 15.86 -17.69 1.93
CA THR A 387 17.32 -17.63 1.78
C THR A 387 17.81 -16.18 1.97
N SER A 388 18.91 -16.00 2.69
CA SER A 388 19.63 -14.72 2.88
C SER A 388 18.76 -13.56 3.37
N MET A 389 17.72 -13.83 4.18
CA MET A 389 16.75 -12.82 4.63
C MET A 389 16.06 -12.04 3.48
N VAL A 390 15.97 -12.61 2.28
CA VAL A 390 15.35 -11.94 1.12
C VAL A 390 13.91 -11.55 1.40
N GLY A 391 13.57 -10.29 1.17
CA GLY A 391 12.28 -9.72 1.54
C GLY A 391 12.31 -8.92 2.85
N PHE A 392 13.47 -8.74 3.50
CA PHE A 392 13.58 -7.94 4.72
C PHE A 392 13.15 -6.50 4.46
N ALA A 393 12.30 -5.96 5.35
CA ALA A 393 11.74 -4.62 5.26
C ALA A 393 11.10 -4.30 3.90
N ALA A 394 10.50 -5.33 3.26
CA ALA A 394 9.84 -5.19 1.96
C ALA A 394 8.76 -4.09 2.02
N ASN A 395 8.73 -3.23 1.01
CA ASN A 395 7.84 -2.08 0.95
C ASN A 395 7.48 -1.72 -0.49
N TYR A 396 6.30 -1.14 -0.66
CA TYR A 396 5.71 -0.80 -1.94
C TYR A 396 5.41 0.70 -2.02
N VAL A 397 5.35 1.21 -3.25
CA VAL A 397 5.05 2.61 -3.55
C VAL A 397 3.60 2.79 -3.98
N ILE A 398 3.03 3.95 -3.68
CA ILE A 398 1.67 4.33 -4.11
C ILE A 398 1.82 5.51 -5.08
N TYR A 399 1.89 5.19 -6.37
CA TYR A 399 1.81 6.19 -7.45
C TYR A 399 0.35 6.36 -7.88
N GLN A 400 -0.04 7.58 -8.26
CA GLN A 400 -1.31 7.87 -8.91
C GLN A 400 -0.99 8.52 -10.27
N GLY A 401 -1.15 7.75 -11.35
CA GLY A 401 -0.85 8.18 -12.71
C GLY A 401 -1.62 9.41 -13.18
N ASN A 402 -1.09 10.08 -14.21
CA ASN A 402 -1.52 11.41 -14.65
C ASN A 402 -2.85 11.46 -15.42
N GLY A 403 -3.91 10.84 -14.88
CA GLY A 403 -5.33 11.15 -15.13
C GLY A 403 -5.88 10.99 -16.56
N GLY A 404 -5.08 10.63 -17.55
CA GLY A 404 -5.47 10.62 -18.97
C GLY A 404 -4.84 9.52 -19.83
N GLY A 405 -3.96 8.68 -19.27
CA GLY A 405 -3.49 7.47 -19.93
C GLY A 405 -4.55 6.38 -19.86
N SER A 406 -4.95 5.82 -21.01
CA SER A 406 -5.56 4.50 -21.02
C SER A 406 -4.49 3.48 -20.62
N VAL A 407 -4.71 2.74 -19.54
CA VAL A 407 -3.85 1.60 -19.14
C VAL A 407 -3.56 0.76 -20.39
N PRO A 408 -2.28 0.50 -20.74
CA PRO A 408 -1.96 -0.34 -21.88
C PRO A 408 -2.62 -1.70 -21.72
N ALA A 409 -3.61 -2.00 -22.56
CA ALA A 409 -4.31 -3.27 -22.50
C ALA A 409 -3.29 -4.40 -22.69
N ALA A 410 -3.24 -5.33 -21.73
CA ALA A 410 -2.33 -6.47 -21.76
C ALA A 410 -2.42 -7.14 -23.16
N PRO A 411 -1.29 -7.43 -23.83
CA PRO A 411 -1.28 -7.77 -25.25
C PRO A 411 -2.30 -8.85 -25.62
N THR A 412 -3.29 -8.47 -26.42
CA THR A 412 -4.38 -9.33 -26.91
C THR A 412 -3.89 -10.28 -28.00
N GLY A 413 -2.90 -11.11 -27.64
CA GLY A 413 -2.06 -11.88 -28.56
C GLY A 413 -1.45 -13.15 -27.96
N LEU A 414 -2.05 -13.73 -26.91
CA LEU A 414 -1.68 -15.06 -26.40
C LEU A 414 -2.78 -16.08 -26.68
N THR A 415 -2.79 -16.58 -27.93
CA THR A 415 -3.52 -17.81 -28.28
C THR A 415 -2.84 -19.01 -27.61
N ALA A 416 -3.38 -19.46 -26.48
CA ALA A 416 -2.97 -20.72 -25.87
C ALA A 416 -3.38 -21.90 -26.78
N GLN A 417 -2.47 -22.36 -27.62
CA GLN A 417 -2.63 -23.64 -28.33
C GLN A 417 -2.21 -24.79 -27.42
N ALA A 418 -3.19 -25.57 -26.96
CA ALA A 418 -2.97 -26.86 -26.33
C ALA A 418 -3.33 -27.97 -27.32
N VAL A 419 -2.32 -28.63 -27.88
CA VAL A 419 -2.41 -29.94 -28.54
C VAL A 419 -1.17 -30.73 -28.14
N GLY A 420 -1.31 -32.04 -27.92
CA GLY A 420 -0.20 -32.94 -27.62
C GLY A 420 -0.34 -34.26 -28.36
N ALA A 421 0.72 -35.08 -28.27
CA ALA A 421 1.01 -36.26 -29.09
C ALA A 421 1.31 -35.95 -30.58
N GLU A 422 2.28 -36.62 -31.23
CA GLU A 422 3.23 -37.65 -30.75
C GLU A 422 4.68 -37.12 -30.70
#